data_AF-B8G880-F1
#
_entry.id   AF-B8G880-F1
#
_cell.length_a   1.000
_cell.length_b   1.000
_cell.length_c   1.000
_cell.angle_alpha   90.00
_cell.angle_beta   90.00
_cell.angle_gamma   90.00
#
_symmetry.space_group_name_H-M   'P 1'
#
loop_
_entity.id
_entity.type
_entity.pdbx_description
1 polymer ?
#
loop_
_entity_poly.entity_id
_entity_poly.type
_entity_poly.pdbx_seq_one_letter_code
_entity_poly.pdbx_strand_id
1 'polypeptide(L)'
;MKSAYRIYGLIVVLIWVLSNSGCQAAPVATPTALPTATATAAPAPTATTEPTSATAYAHEQVIRFDSEPLDFRAEGAVLGGQRDRYELQVVPGEMLDVWLMSLEGNAVLSILGPDGPPLPGTEEGRDVTRWTVILPAGGAHSIVVGSTRGNASYTLSVHAAIPTYQPLSLQDCQTLQADLTRAFGMRFTLIDTPFTDPITGASGMACTLEANGTGADFGALPEVMTKVRSVLAGWQENPLYAADSPTASMTAFTRDRALLVAMASWEPRADTDCPTDQPISACPLTPEQQLFSVRLQGVQY
;
A
#
# COMPACT_ATOMS: atom_id res chain seq x y z
N MET A 1 -0.02 20.07 -36.10
CA MET A 1 0.46 18.86 -36.80
C MET A 1 1.76 18.40 -36.14
N LYS A 2 1.86 17.08 -35.92
CA LYS A 2 2.99 16.28 -35.39
C LYS A 2 3.22 16.24 -33.87
N SER A 3 2.49 15.29 -33.31
CA SER A 3 2.75 14.44 -32.13
C SER A 3 4.16 13.83 -32.10
N ALA A 4 4.74 13.63 -30.91
CA ALA A 4 5.64 12.50 -30.61
C ALA A 4 5.75 12.25 -29.10
N TYR A 5 5.08 11.18 -28.66
CA TYR A 5 5.29 10.42 -27.43
C TYR A 5 6.77 10.05 -27.21
N ARG A 6 7.25 10.01 -25.95
CA ARG A 6 8.41 9.20 -25.56
C ARG A 6 8.10 8.36 -24.33
N ILE A 7 8.30 7.06 -24.53
CA ILE A 7 7.97 5.91 -23.70
C ILE A 7 9.19 5.55 -22.85
N TYR A 8 8.92 5.15 -21.60
CA TYR A 8 9.86 4.52 -20.66
C TYR A 8 10.39 3.17 -21.22
N GLY A 9 11.69 2.90 -21.08
CA GLY A 9 12.31 1.62 -21.40
C GLY A 9 13.08 1.07 -20.21
N LEU A 10 12.40 0.23 -19.41
CA LEU A 10 12.95 -0.52 -18.29
C LEU A 10 13.83 -1.67 -18.82
N ILE A 11 15.05 -1.79 -18.31
CA ILE A 11 16.02 -2.83 -18.67
C ILE A 11 15.62 -4.14 -17.95
N VAL A 12 15.26 -5.16 -18.73
CA VAL A 12 15.08 -6.55 -18.28
C VAL A 12 16.32 -7.35 -18.68
N VAL A 13 17.07 -7.84 -17.70
CA VAL A 13 18.19 -8.78 -17.89
C VAL A 13 17.63 -10.20 -17.92
N LEU A 14 17.63 -10.81 -19.11
CA LEU A 14 17.29 -12.22 -19.33
C LEU A 14 18.57 -13.06 -19.34
N ILE A 15 18.71 -13.95 -18.34
CA ILE A 15 19.76 -14.98 -18.29
C ILE A 15 19.27 -16.20 -19.06
N TRP A 16 19.93 -16.52 -20.17
CA TRP A 16 19.77 -17.77 -20.91
C TRP A 16 20.81 -18.79 -20.45
N VAL A 17 20.36 -19.93 -19.92
CA VAL A 17 21.20 -21.13 -19.73
C VAL A 17 21.02 -22.01 -20.96
N LEU A 18 22.07 -22.12 -21.78
CA LEU A 18 22.13 -23.05 -22.91
C LEU A 18 22.44 -24.46 -22.39
N SER A 19 21.47 -25.35 -22.51
CA SER A 19 21.61 -26.78 -22.25
C SER A 19 22.22 -27.48 -23.47
N ASN A 20 23.39 -28.08 -23.29
CA ASN A 20 24.13 -28.78 -24.34
C ASN A 20 23.62 -30.23 -24.49
N SER A 21 22.97 -30.51 -25.61
CA SER A 21 22.57 -31.86 -26.02
C SER A 21 23.77 -32.60 -26.63
N GLY A 22 24.41 -33.47 -25.84
CA GLY A 22 25.41 -34.43 -26.32
C GLY A 22 24.82 -35.84 -26.35
N CYS A 23 24.48 -36.33 -27.55
CA CYS A 23 24.23 -37.75 -27.79
C CYS A 23 25.54 -38.54 -27.63
N GLN A 24 25.57 -39.53 -26.74
CA GLN A 24 26.56 -40.59 -26.80
C GLN A 24 25.93 -41.95 -26.53
N ALA A 25 26.17 -42.86 -27.46
CA ALA A 25 25.55 -44.17 -27.58
C ALA A 25 25.98 -45.13 -26.46
N ALA A 26 25.02 -45.96 -26.04
CA ALA A 26 25.18 -46.96 -25.00
C ALA A 26 26.00 -48.18 -25.46
N PRO A 27 26.90 -48.73 -24.61
CA PRO A 27 27.41 -50.08 -24.77
C PRO A 27 26.51 -51.11 -24.06
N VAL A 28 26.22 -52.19 -24.78
CA VAL A 28 25.48 -53.38 -24.34
C VAL A 28 26.32 -54.17 -23.33
N ALA A 29 25.75 -54.50 -22.18
CA ALA A 29 26.34 -55.42 -21.20
C ALA A 29 25.44 -56.64 -20.95
N THR A 30 26.08 -57.80 -20.99
CA THR A 30 25.59 -59.18 -20.91
C THR A 30 24.94 -59.53 -19.56
N PRO A 31 23.90 -60.39 -19.51
CA PRO A 31 23.18 -60.71 -18.26
C PRO A 31 24.01 -61.61 -17.33
N THR A 32 24.20 -61.19 -16.08
CA THR A 32 24.78 -62.00 -15.00
C THR A 32 23.73 -62.28 -13.94
N ALA A 33 23.65 -63.54 -13.51
CA ALA A 33 22.61 -64.12 -12.65
C ALA A 33 22.60 -63.55 -11.22
N LEU A 34 21.40 -63.53 -10.62
CA LEU A 34 21.06 -63.08 -9.27
C LEU A 34 21.78 -63.87 -8.16
N PRO A 35 22.19 -63.19 -7.06
CA PRO A 35 22.27 -63.79 -5.74
C PRO A 35 20.97 -63.62 -4.93
N THR A 36 20.62 -64.69 -4.23
CA THR A 36 19.43 -64.87 -3.38
C THR A 36 19.42 -63.95 -2.14
N ALA A 37 18.22 -63.49 -1.79
CA ALA A 37 17.91 -62.52 -0.75
C ALA A 37 18.30 -62.93 0.69
N THR A 38 18.73 -61.93 1.49
CA THR A 38 18.69 -61.99 2.96
C THR A 38 17.69 -60.93 3.44
N ALA A 39 16.61 -61.37 4.10
CA ALA A 39 15.57 -60.49 4.63
C ALA A 39 16.11 -59.66 5.79
N THR A 40 16.27 -58.35 5.56
CA THR A 40 16.48 -57.36 6.62
C THR A 40 15.12 -56.82 7.05
N ALA A 41 14.83 -56.88 8.35
CA ALA A 41 13.58 -56.40 8.93
C ALA A 41 13.36 -54.91 8.64
N ALA A 42 12.17 -54.58 8.14
CA ALA A 42 11.76 -53.19 7.90
C ALA A 42 11.63 -52.45 9.25
N PRO A 43 12.19 -51.23 9.39
CA PRO A 43 11.92 -50.39 10.55
C PRO A 43 10.44 -49.99 10.56
N ALA A 44 9.83 -49.99 11.75
CA ALA A 44 8.47 -49.54 11.97
C ALA A 44 8.30 -48.08 11.48
N PRO A 45 7.18 -47.71 10.84
CA PRO A 45 6.97 -46.35 10.38
C PRO A 45 6.92 -45.40 11.58
N THR A 46 7.90 -44.49 11.63
CA THR A 46 7.85 -43.30 12.49
C THR A 46 6.60 -42.51 12.11
N ALA A 47 5.70 -42.27 13.06
CA ALA A 47 4.57 -41.38 12.88
C ALA A 47 5.12 -39.98 12.58
N THR A 48 5.06 -39.58 11.30
CA THR A 48 5.19 -38.20 10.90
C THR A 48 4.06 -37.44 11.57
N THR A 49 4.38 -36.55 12.51
CA THR A 49 3.44 -35.53 12.97
C THR A 49 3.06 -34.69 11.76
N GLU A 50 1.86 -34.95 11.25
CA GLU A 50 1.19 -34.16 10.24
C GLU A 50 1.18 -32.69 10.72
N PRO A 51 1.52 -31.71 9.86
CA PRO A 51 1.38 -30.31 10.23
C PRO A 51 -0.09 -30.06 10.58
N THR A 52 -0.33 -29.49 11.76
CA THR A 52 -1.63 -29.09 12.26
C THR A 52 -2.43 -28.42 11.15
N SER A 53 -3.53 -29.06 10.76
CA SER A 53 -4.42 -28.61 9.69
C SER A 53 -4.79 -27.14 9.88
N ALA A 54 -4.52 -26.33 8.86
CA ALA A 54 -5.38 -25.20 8.56
C ALA A 54 -6.80 -25.74 8.47
N THR A 55 -7.68 -25.36 9.40
CA THR A 55 -9.10 -25.73 9.31
C THR A 55 -9.64 -25.23 7.99
N ALA A 56 -10.08 -26.14 7.12
CA ALA A 56 -10.78 -25.79 5.89
C ALA A 56 -11.99 -24.90 6.21
N TYR A 57 -12.21 -23.87 5.41
CA TYR A 57 -13.37 -22.99 5.55
C TYR A 57 -14.66 -23.76 5.25
N ALA A 58 -15.74 -23.45 5.98
CA ALA A 58 -17.03 -24.12 5.80
C ALA A 58 -17.71 -23.71 4.49
N HIS A 59 -17.49 -22.45 4.08
CA HIS A 59 -17.87 -21.92 2.78
C HIS A 59 -16.72 -21.09 2.20
N GLU A 60 -16.48 -21.25 0.90
CA GLU A 60 -15.55 -20.41 0.14
C GLU A 60 -16.25 -19.86 -1.10
N GLN A 61 -16.15 -18.55 -1.32
CA GLN A 61 -16.68 -17.89 -2.51
C GLN A 61 -15.69 -16.86 -3.05
N VAL A 62 -15.50 -16.86 -4.37
CA VAL A 62 -14.79 -15.77 -5.05
C VAL A 62 -15.78 -14.66 -5.39
N ILE A 63 -15.53 -13.46 -4.87
CA ILE A 63 -16.25 -12.25 -5.22
C ILE A 63 -15.81 -11.81 -6.62
N ARG A 64 -16.80 -11.57 -7.48
CA ARG A 64 -16.61 -10.97 -8.80
C ARG A 64 -17.54 -9.77 -8.90
N PHE A 65 -16.99 -8.64 -9.31
CA PHE A 65 -17.76 -7.45 -9.60
C PHE A 65 -18.07 -7.45 -11.10
N ASP A 66 -19.32 -7.80 -11.43
CA ASP A 66 -19.72 -8.02 -12.84
C ASP A 66 -20.05 -6.70 -13.57
N SER A 67 -20.22 -5.60 -12.84
CA SER A 67 -20.44 -4.25 -13.37
C SER A 67 -20.14 -3.17 -12.31
N GLU A 68 -19.92 -1.93 -12.72
CA GLU A 68 -19.96 -0.79 -11.81
C GLU A 68 -21.40 -0.45 -11.37
N PRO A 69 -21.64 0.03 -10.13
CA PRO A 69 -20.67 0.12 -9.03
C PRO A 69 -20.21 -1.26 -8.54
N LEU A 70 -18.96 -1.36 -8.07
CA LEU A 70 -18.34 -2.62 -7.64
C LEU A 70 -18.88 -3.03 -6.26
N ASP A 71 -20.16 -3.42 -6.25
CA ASP A 71 -20.92 -3.85 -5.09
C ASP A 71 -21.10 -5.37 -5.11
N PHE A 72 -20.94 -5.99 -3.96
CA PHE A 72 -21.24 -7.40 -3.73
C PHE A 72 -22.02 -7.58 -2.44
N ARG A 73 -22.99 -8.50 -2.48
CA ARG A 73 -23.77 -8.88 -1.30
C ARG A 73 -23.94 -10.40 -1.24
N ALA A 74 -23.70 -10.96 -0.07
CA ALA A 74 -23.97 -12.37 0.22
C ALA A 74 -24.71 -12.52 1.54
N GLU A 75 -25.53 -13.55 1.63
CA GLU A 75 -26.12 -14.02 2.87
C GLU A 75 -25.49 -15.36 3.23
N GLY A 76 -25.23 -15.58 4.51
CA GLY A 76 -24.55 -16.79 4.97
C GLY A 76 -24.83 -17.08 6.43
N ALA A 77 -24.29 -18.20 6.89
CA ALA A 77 -24.34 -18.57 8.29
C ALA A 77 -23.12 -19.42 8.65
N VAL A 78 -22.49 -19.09 9.78
CA VAL A 78 -21.38 -19.86 10.34
C VAL A 78 -21.85 -20.59 11.59
N LEU A 79 -21.50 -21.87 11.70
CA LEU A 79 -21.64 -22.62 12.94
C LEU A 79 -20.51 -22.24 13.91
N GLY A 80 -20.74 -22.43 15.21
CA GLY A 80 -19.72 -22.14 16.23
C GLY A 80 -18.39 -22.85 15.94
N GLY A 81 -17.31 -22.06 15.83
CA GLY A 81 -15.96 -22.54 15.52
C GLY A 81 -15.67 -22.72 14.02
N GLN A 82 -16.65 -22.55 13.14
CA GLN A 82 -16.44 -22.51 11.69
C GLN A 82 -16.16 -21.09 11.21
N ARG A 83 -15.61 -21.00 10.00
CA ARG A 83 -15.34 -19.74 9.30
C ARG A 83 -15.74 -19.88 7.84
N ASP A 84 -16.31 -18.82 7.29
CA ASP A 84 -16.54 -18.66 5.85
C ASP A 84 -15.47 -17.73 5.29
N ARG A 85 -15.14 -17.90 4.01
CA ARG A 85 -14.14 -17.08 3.32
C ARG A 85 -14.66 -16.57 1.99
N TYR A 86 -14.43 -15.28 1.78
CA TYR A 86 -14.69 -14.61 0.52
C TYR A 86 -13.38 -14.07 -0.04
N GLU A 87 -12.98 -14.56 -1.21
CA GLU A 87 -11.79 -14.08 -1.90
C GLU A 87 -12.17 -12.95 -2.86
N LEU A 88 -11.45 -11.84 -2.83
CA LEU A 88 -11.63 -10.75 -3.78
C LEU A 88 -10.31 -10.30 -4.38
N GLN A 89 -10.36 -9.91 -5.65
CA GLN A 89 -9.26 -9.20 -6.30
C GLN A 89 -9.54 -7.71 -6.19
N VAL A 90 -8.55 -6.97 -5.69
CA VAL A 90 -8.57 -5.52 -5.59
C VAL A 90 -7.34 -4.94 -6.27
N VAL A 91 -7.45 -3.72 -6.76
CA VAL A 91 -6.30 -2.98 -7.27
C VAL A 91 -5.71 -2.09 -6.17
N PRO A 92 -4.40 -1.78 -6.22
CA PRO A 92 -3.83 -0.80 -5.29
C PRO A 92 -4.59 0.52 -5.45
N GLY A 93 -4.90 1.16 -4.33
CA GLY A 93 -5.58 2.45 -4.31
C GLY A 93 -7.09 2.43 -4.34
N GLU A 94 -7.68 1.25 -4.46
CA GLU A 94 -9.11 1.08 -4.31
C GLU A 94 -9.50 1.19 -2.84
N MET A 95 -10.56 1.96 -2.57
CA MET A 95 -11.23 1.96 -1.28
C MET A 95 -12.11 0.71 -1.19
N LEU A 96 -11.90 -0.07 -0.14
CA LEU A 96 -12.73 -1.21 0.21
C LEU A 96 -13.54 -0.87 1.47
N ASP A 97 -14.88 -0.83 1.36
CA ASP A 97 -15.81 -0.76 2.48
C ASP A 97 -16.52 -2.11 2.64
N VAL A 98 -16.25 -2.77 3.77
CA VAL A 98 -16.84 -4.06 4.12
C VAL A 98 -17.77 -3.87 5.30
N TRP A 99 -19.01 -4.30 5.14
CA TRP A 99 -20.03 -4.27 6.19
C TRP A 99 -20.57 -5.67 6.42
N LEU A 100 -20.66 -6.07 7.69
CA LEU A 100 -21.23 -7.33 8.13
C LEU A 100 -22.40 -7.06 9.08
N MET A 101 -23.59 -7.49 8.70
CA MET A 101 -24.77 -7.50 9.58
C MET A 101 -24.99 -8.90 10.11
N SER A 102 -25.40 -9.04 11.37
CA SER A 102 -25.86 -10.30 11.96
C SER A 102 -27.10 -10.05 12.80
N LEU A 103 -28.08 -10.94 12.70
CA LEU A 103 -29.31 -10.85 13.47
C LEU A 103 -29.05 -11.10 14.96
N GLU A 104 -28.11 -11.98 15.28
CA GLU A 104 -27.76 -12.37 16.65
C GLU A 104 -26.69 -11.44 17.26
N GLY A 105 -26.10 -10.56 16.46
CA GLY A 105 -25.08 -9.59 16.87
C GLY A 105 -23.77 -10.25 17.31
N ASN A 106 -23.41 -11.37 16.69
CA ASN A 106 -22.24 -12.18 17.05
C ASN A 106 -21.37 -12.60 15.85
N ALA A 107 -21.69 -12.16 14.63
CA ALA A 107 -20.80 -12.35 13.48
C ALA A 107 -19.70 -11.28 13.46
N VAL A 108 -18.49 -11.67 13.09
CA VAL A 108 -17.31 -10.80 13.05
C VAL A 108 -16.47 -11.07 11.80
N LEU A 109 -15.73 -10.06 11.34
CA LEU A 109 -14.86 -10.15 10.18
C LEU A 109 -13.37 -10.00 10.53
N SER A 110 -12.53 -10.66 9.74
CA SER A 110 -11.10 -10.40 9.60
C SER A 110 -10.77 -10.28 8.12
N ILE A 111 -9.88 -9.37 7.72
CA ILE A 111 -9.50 -9.19 6.32
C ILE A 111 -8.03 -9.51 6.19
N LEU A 112 -7.70 -10.55 5.42
CA LEU A 112 -6.33 -10.97 5.19
C LEU A 112 -5.79 -10.29 3.93
N GLY A 113 -4.58 -9.75 4.04
CA GLY A 113 -3.82 -9.24 2.91
C GLY A 113 -3.36 -10.37 1.97
N PRO A 114 -2.80 -10.02 0.79
CA PRO A 114 -2.35 -10.99 -0.19
C PRO A 114 -1.23 -11.91 0.32
N ASP A 115 -0.48 -11.45 1.32
CA ASP A 115 0.59 -12.20 1.96
C ASP A 115 0.08 -13.16 3.07
N GLY A 116 -1.21 -13.07 3.45
CA GLY A 116 -1.86 -13.93 4.44
C GLY A 116 -2.16 -13.31 5.83
N PRO A 117 -1.36 -12.37 6.38
CA PRO A 117 -1.68 -11.71 7.65
C PRO A 117 -2.95 -10.84 7.59
N PRO A 118 -3.64 -10.62 8.73
CA PRO A 118 -4.76 -9.68 8.80
C PRO A 118 -4.30 -8.24 8.60
N LEU A 119 -5.14 -7.44 7.93
CA LEU A 119 -4.93 -6.02 7.76
C LEU A 119 -5.13 -5.29 9.10
N PRO A 120 -4.41 -4.18 9.35
CA PRO A 120 -4.47 -3.47 10.62
C PRO A 120 -5.89 -3.12 11.05
N GLY A 121 -6.22 -3.45 12.30
CA GLY A 121 -7.55 -3.25 12.88
C GLY A 121 -8.56 -4.36 12.58
N THR A 122 -8.19 -5.38 11.80
CA THR A 122 -9.03 -6.56 11.52
C THR A 122 -8.49 -7.84 12.15
N GLU A 123 -7.60 -7.71 13.13
CA GLU A 123 -7.00 -8.86 13.81
C GLU A 123 -8.05 -9.69 14.57
N GLU A 124 -7.74 -10.96 14.85
CA GLU A 124 -8.63 -11.83 15.62
C GLU A 124 -8.93 -11.23 17.01
N GLY A 125 -10.21 -11.25 17.42
CA GLY A 125 -10.67 -10.70 18.70
C GLY A 125 -11.02 -9.21 18.69
N ARG A 126 -10.98 -8.54 17.53
CA ARG A 126 -11.39 -7.13 17.39
C ARG A 126 -12.89 -6.90 17.20
N ASP A 127 -13.66 -7.98 17.08
CA ASP A 127 -15.11 -7.99 16.89
C ASP A 127 -15.61 -7.00 15.82
N VAL A 128 -14.89 -6.96 14.69
CA VAL A 128 -15.14 -6.00 13.61
C VAL A 128 -16.41 -6.38 12.85
N THR A 129 -17.29 -5.41 12.64
CA THR A 129 -18.51 -5.55 11.82
C THR A 129 -18.56 -4.57 10.65
N ARG A 130 -17.70 -3.55 10.65
CA ARG A 130 -17.47 -2.67 9.51
C ARG A 130 -16.01 -2.31 9.43
N TRP A 131 -15.46 -2.29 8.23
CA TRP A 131 -14.09 -1.88 8.00
C TRP A 131 -13.97 -1.16 6.66
N THR A 132 -13.29 -0.02 6.66
CA THR A 132 -13.07 0.80 5.45
C THR A 132 -11.59 1.15 5.36
N VAL A 133 -10.95 0.90 4.21
CA VAL A 133 -9.57 1.30 3.95
C VAL A 133 -9.35 1.63 2.48
N ILE A 134 -8.33 2.45 2.19
CA ILE A 134 -7.71 2.49 0.87
C ILE A 134 -6.58 1.46 0.86
N LEU A 135 -6.65 0.48 -0.04
CA LEU A 135 -5.72 -0.65 -0.05
C LEU A 135 -4.36 -0.22 -0.61
N PRO A 136 -3.27 -0.31 0.19
CA PRO A 136 -1.95 0.13 -0.26
C PRO A 136 -1.32 -0.82 -1.29
N ALA A 137 -1.74 -2.08 -1.28
CA ALA A 137 -1.32 -3.10 -2.23
C ALA A 137 -2.56 -3.75 -2.85
N GLY A 138 -2.50 -4.01 -4.16
CA GLY A 138 -3.49 -4.81 -4.85
C GLY A 138 -3.22 -6.31 -4.71
N GLY A 139 -4.12 -7.12 -5.24
CA GLY A 139 -4.02 -8.56 -5.27
C GLY A 139 -5.13 -9.28 -4.51
N ALA A 140 -4.96 -10.58 -4.34
CA ALA A 140 -5.97 -11.45 -3.74
C ALA A 140 -6.09 -11.20 -2.24
N HIS A 141 -7.19 -10.60 -1.79
CA HIS A 141 -7.52 -10.46 -0.38
C HIS A 141 -8.54 -11.51 0.03
N SER A 142 -8.61 -11.82 1.32
CA SER A 142 -9.61 -12.74 1.87
C SER A 142 -10.38 -12.10 3.01
N ILE A 143 -11.69 -11.96 2.86
CA ILE A 143 -12.60 -11.60 3.95
C ILE A 143 -13.00 -12.91 4.63
N VAL A 144 -12.67 -13.04 5.91
CA VAL A 144 -13.01 -14.20 6.74
C VAL A 144 -14.12 -13.81 7.70
N VAL A 145 -15.23 -14.53 7.64
CA VAL A 145 -16.39 -14.34 8.52
C VAL A 145 -16.43 -15.47 9.54
N GLY A 146 -16.58 -15.12 10.82
CA GLY A 146 -16.73 -16.08 11.92
C GLY A 146 -17.77 -15.62 12.94
N SER A 147 -17.92 -16.38 14.02
CA SER A 147 -18.78 -16.03 15.15
C SER A 147 -17.99 -15.89 16.45
N THR A 148 -18.39 -14.96 17.32
CA THR A 148 -17.82 -14.81 18.67
C THR A 148 -18.44 -15.77 19.68
N ARG A 149 -19.66 -16.23 19.42
CA ARG A 149 -20.41 -17.15 20.28
C ARG A 149 -21.47 -17.90 19.49
N GLY A 150 -21.58 -19.22 19.66
CA GLY A 150 -22.63 -20.01 19.01
C GLY A 150 -22.64 -19.86 17.49
N ASN A 151 -23.81 -20.04 16.89
CA ASN A 151 -24.01 -19.86 15.45
C ASN A 151 -24.32 -18.39 15.14
N ALA A 152 -23.98 -17.93 13.95
CA ALA A 152 -24.29 -16.58 13.49
C ALA A 152 -24.85 -16.64 12.07
N SER A 153 -26.00 -16.01 11.84
CA SER A 153 -26.46 -15.68 10.50
C SER A 153 -25.96 -14.28 10.14
N TYR A 154 -25.64 -14.06 8.87
CA TYR A 154 -25.09 -12.78 8.46
C TYR A 154 -25.49 -12.36 7.04
N THR A 155 -25.38 -11.06 6.82
CA THR A 155 -25.33 -10.44 5.49
C THR A 155 -23.99 -9.73 5.36
N LEU A 156 -23.20 -10.16 4.38
CA LEU A 156 -21.95 -9.51 3.98
C LEU A 156 -22.25 -8.54 2.83
N SER A 157 -21.78 -7.31 2.97
CA SER A 157 -21.77 -6.29 1.92
C SER A 157 -20.35 -5.81 1.71
N VAL A 158 -19.92 -5.78 0.45
CA VAL A 158 -18.60 -5.34 0.04
C VAL A 158 -18.78 -4.30 -1.04
N HIS A 159 -18.24 -3.11 -0.83
CA HIS A 159 -18.19 -2.04 -1.80
C HIS A 159 -16.73 -1.74 -2.09
N ALA A 160 -16.36 -1.79 -3.36
CA ALA A 160 -15.06 -1.37 -3.82
C ALA A 160 -15.21 -0.16 -4.75
N ALA A 161 -14.36 0.85 -4.59
CA ALA A 161 -14.40 2.03 -5.43
C ALA A 161 -13.03 2.70 -5.47
N ILE A 162 -12.67 3.27 -6.61
CA ILE A 162 -11.55 4.21 -6.65
C ILE A 162 -12.03 5.51 -6.01
N PRO A 163 -11.48 5.94 -4.87
CA PRO A 163 -11.91 7.19 -4.24
C PRO A 163 -11.60 8.34 -5.20
N THR A 164 -12.58 9.22 -5.39
CA THR A 164 -12.32 10.49 -6.09
C THR A 164 -11.84 11.50 -5.07
N TYR A 165 -10.57 11.88 -5.15
CA TYR A 165 -10.03 12.86 -4.24
C TYR A 165 -10.66 14.23 -4.47
N GLN A 166 -11.26 14.75 -3.41
CA GLN A 166 -11.76 16.12 -3.35
C GLN A 166 -10.79 16.97 -2.54
N PRO A 167 -10.71 18.29 -2.78
CA PRO A 167 -9.91 19.14 -1.92
C PRO A 167 -10.49 19.10 -0.51
N LEU A 168 -9.64 19.23 0.50
CA LEU A 168 -10.08 19.49 1.87
C LEU A 168 -11.06 20.69 1.88
N SER A 169 -11.92 20.75 2.91
CA SER A 169 -12.84 21.88 3.05
C SER A 169 -12.07 23.21 3.04
N LEU A 170 -12.66 24.25 2.41
CA LEU A 170 -12.00 25.57 2.32
C LEU A 170 -11.58 26.09 3.71
N GLN A 171 -12.41 25.86 4.73
CA GLN A 171 -12.14 26.26 6.10
C GLN A 171 -10.92 25.51 6.68
N ASP A 172 -10.81 24.21 6.44
CA ASP A 172 -9.67 23.42 6.89
C ASP A 172 -8.38 23.84 6.18
N CYS A 173 -8.43 24.08 4.87
CA CYS A 173 -7.28 24.55 4.10
C CYS A 173 -6.82 25.95 4.55
N GLN A 174 -7.75 26.87 4.81
CA GLN A 174 -7.43 28.21 5.31
C GLN A 174 -6.85 28.17 6.73
N THR A 175 -7.37 27.27 7.58
CA THR A 175 -6.82 27.06 8.93
C THR A 175 -5.39 26.55 8.84
N LEU A 176 -5.15 25.51 8.03
CA LEU A 176 -3.82 24.97 7.79
C LEU A 176 -2.87 26.01 7.18
N GLN A 177 -3.33 26.82 6.24
CA GLN A 177 -2.56 27.94 5.67
C GLN A 177 -2.12 28.93 6.76
N ALA A 178 -3.03 29.31 7.66
CA ALA A 178 -2.73 30.24 8.74
C ALA A 178 -1.70 29.66 9.72
N ASP A 179 -1.81 28.37 10.05
CA ASP A 179 -0.90 27.69 10.96
C ASP A 179 0.50 27.52 10.35
N LEU A 180 0.59 27.12 9.08
CA LEU A 180 1.85 27.10 8.33
C LEU A 180 2.46 28.50 8.23
N THR A 181 1.65 29.51 7.92
CA THR A 181 2.14 30.89 7.81
C THR A 181 2.72 31.38 9.13
N ARG A 182 2.06 31.07 10.25
CA ARG A 182 2.56 31.39 11.59
C ARG A 182 3.85 30.63 11.92
N ALA A 183 3.91 29.35 11.60
CA ALA A 183 5.07 28.51 11.91
C ALA A 183 6.29 28.93 11.09
N PHE A 184 6.13 29.14 9.79
CA PHE A 184 7.24 29.48 8.88
C PHE A 184 7.58 30.97 8.86
N GLY A 185 6.70 31.84 9.33
CA GLY A 185 6.91 33.29 9.28
C GLY A 185 6.78 33.87 7.87
N MET A 186 6.20 33.11 6.93
CA MET A 186 6.00 33.51 5.55
C MET A 186 4.66 33.00 5.04
N ARG A 187 4.07 33.72 4.07
CA ARG A 187 2.74 33.37 3.56
C ARG A 187 2.81 32.19 2.60
N PHE A 188 1.98 31.19 2.84
CA PHE A 188 1.71 30.12 1.88
C PHE A 188 0.62 30.58 0.90
N THR A 189 0.79 30.28 -0.38
CA THR A 189 -0.26 30.46 -1.40
C THR A 189 -1.21 29.28 -1.32
N LEU A 190 -2.52 29.55 -1.31
CA LEU A 190 -3.57 28.53 -1.33
C LEU A 190 -4.21 28.54 -2.72
N ILE A 191 -4.16 27.38 -3.38
CA ILE A 191 -4.76 27.17 -4.70
C ILE A 191 -5.18 25.71 -4.86
N ASP A 192 -6.31 25.46 -5.50
CA ASP A 192 -6.69 24.09 -5.85
C ASP A 192 -5.89 23.64 -7.08
N THR A 193 -5.27 22.47 -6.98
CA THR A 193 -4.48 21.89 -8.08
C THR A 193 -4.87 20.43 -8.31
N PRO A 194 -4.66 19.90 -9.53
CA PRO A 194 -4.72 18.47 -9.75
C PRO A 194 -3.82 17.72 -8.77
N PHE A 195 -4.32 16.59 -8.28
CA PHE A 195 -3.61 15.72 -7.36
C PHE A 195 -3.68 14.29 -7.86
N THR A 196 -2.55 13.59 -7.76
CA THR A 196 -2.44 12.16 -7.95
C THR A 196 -1.66 11.62 -6.78
N ASP A 197 -2.25 10.69 -6.06
CA ASP A 197 -1.61 10.02 -4.95
C ASP A 197 -0.54 9.05 -5.50
N PRO A 198 0.74 9.21 -5.11
CA PRO A 198 1.84 8.41 -5.65
C PRO A 198 1.82 6.94 -5.21
N ILE A 199 1.06 6.60 -4.16
CA ILE A 199 0.95 5.23 -3.64
C ILE A 199 -0.19 4.50 -4.32
N THR A 200 -1.34 5.17 -4.47
CA THR A 200 -2.59 4.55 -4.90
C THR A 200 -2.90 4.77 -6.38
N GLY A 201 -2.34 5.81 -6.99
CA GLY A 201 -2.68 6.27 -8.33
C GLY A 201 -4.04 6.98 -8.41
N ALA A 202 -4.81 7.02 -7.32
CA ALA A 202 -6.07 7.74 -7.27
C ALA A 202 -5.83 9.24 -7.50
N SER A 203 -6.75 9.87 -8.22
CA SER A 203 -6.58 11.24 -8.72
C SER A 203 -7.80 12.10 -8.45
N GLY A 204 -7.59 13.41 -8.46
CA GLY A 204 -8.64 14.39 -8.19
C GLY A 204 -8.08 15.81 -8.06
N MET A 205 -8.66 16.59 -7.16
CA MET A 205 -8.19 17.93 -6.84
C MET A 205 -7.76 17.97 -5.38
N ALA A 206 -6.66 18.67 -5.08
CA ALA A 206 -6.22 18.97 -3.73
C ALA A 206 -6.26 20.48 -3.49
N CYS A 207 -6.51 20.88 -2.24
CA CYS A 207 -6.10 22.22 -1.85
C CYS A 207 -4.60 22.19 -1.60
N THR A 208 -3.87 23.00 -2.36
CA THR A 208 -2.41 23.06 -2.32
C THR A 208 -1.98 24.34 -1.61
N LEU A 209 -1.14 24.16 -0.60
CA LEU A 209 -0.46 25.20 0.14
C LEU A 209 1.00 25.20 -0.26
N GLU A 210 1.48 26.28 -0.86
CA GLU A 210 2.85 26.35 -1.38
C GLU A 210 3.55 27.64 -0.96
N ALA A 211 4.80 27.51 -0.49
CA ALA A 211 5.70 28.61 -0.23
C ALA A 211 7.04 28.35 -0.93
N ASN A 212 7.56 29.37 -1.59
CA ASN A 212 8.86 29.32 -2.28
C ASN A 212 9.81 30.32 -1.65
N GLY A 213 11.10 30.03 -1.70
CA GLY A 213 12.15 30.87 -1.10
C GLY A 213 13.52 30.25 -1.34
N THR A 214 14.43 30.46 -0.42
CA THR A 214 15.79 29.92 -0.47
C THR A 214 16.11 29.08 0.77
N GLY A 215 17.25 28.39 0.77
CA GLY A 215 17.77 27.72 1.95
C GLY A 215 18.05 28.69 3.11
N ALA A 216 18.25 29.98 2.83
CA ALA A 216 18.38 31.01 3.86
C ALA A 216 17.03 31.30 4.57
N ASP A 217 15.91 31.13 3.87
CA ASP A 217 14.56 31.34 4.44
C ASP A 217 14.06 30.10 5.20
N PHE A 218 14.36 28.90 4.68
CA PHE A 218 13.80 27.64 5.16
C PHE A 218 14.73 26.80 6.05
N GLY A 219 16.05 26.99 5.94
CA GLY A 219 17.04 26.12 6.59
C GLY A 219 17.21 24.79 5.85
N ALA A 220 17.45 23.71 6.60
CA ALA A 220 17.66 22.38 6.04
C ALA A 220 16.35 21.58 5.92
N LEU A 221 16.28 20.62 4.98
CA LEU A 221 15.10 19.75 4.78
C LEU A 221 14.57 19.11 6.08
N PRO A 222 15.41 18.54 6.98
CA PRO A 222 14.90 17.98 8.23
C PRO A 222 14.25 19.01 9.17
N GLU A 223 14.73 20.25 9.16
CA GLU A 223 14.17 21.35 9.97
C GLU A 223 12.80 21.76 9.44
N VAL A 224 12.66 21.88 8.11
CA VAL A 224 11.39 22.13 7.43
C VAL A 224 10.37 21.05 7.80
N MET A 225 10.74 19.78 7.67
CA MET A 225 9.83 18.67 7.97
C MET A 225 9.50 18.55 9.46
N THR A 226 10.43 18.90 10.34
CA THR A 226 10.16 19.02 11.79
C THR A 226 9.10 20.09 12.05
N LYS A 227 9.20 21.25 11.39
CA LYS A 227 8.21 22.32 11.51
C LYS A 227 6.85 21.89 10.95
N VAL A 228 6.80 21.20 9.81
CA VAL A 228 5.56 20.62 9.26
C VAL A 228 4.92 19.65 10.27
N ARG A 229 5.68 18.70 10.83
CA ARG A 229 5.19 17.75 11.85
C ARG A 229 4.64 18.47 13.09
N SER A 230 5.27 19.59 13.49
CA SER A 230 4.78 20.39 14.61
C SER A 230 3.43 21.06 14.35
N VAL A 231 3.20 21.54 13.11
CA VAL A 231 1.91 22.12 12.69
C VAL A 231 0.83 21.04 12.61
N LEU A 232 1.19 19.85 12.15
CA LEU A 232 0.28 18.72 11.98
C LEU A 232 0.17 17.85 13.25
N ALA A 233 0.47 18.41 14.42
CA ALA A 233 0.25 17.72 15.69
C ALA A 233 -1.21 17.23 15.79
N GLY A 234 -1.40 15.93 16.02
CA GLY A 234 -2.72 15.29 16.05
C GLY A 234 -3.15 14.63 14.73
N TRP A 235 -2.40 14.81 13.65
CA TRP A 235 -2.49 13.92 12.49
C TRP A 235 -1.59 12.70 12.67
N GLN A 236 -2.00 11.57 12.12
CA GLN A 236 -1.19 10.36 12.12
C GLN A 236 -0.28 10.37 10.90
N GLU A 237 1.03 10.29 11.11
CA GLU A 237 1.97 10.17 10.00
C GLU A 237 1.86 8.80 9.32
N ASN A 238 1.88 8.81 7.99
CA ASN A 238 1.81 7.62 7.16
C ASN A 238 3.21 7.30 6.59
N PRO A 239 3.92 6.30 7.15
CA PRO A 239 5.28 5.97 6.73
C PRO A 239 5.36 5.41 5.31
N LEU A 240 4.24 5.02 4.68
CA LEU A 240 4.23 4.56 3.29
C LEU A 240 4.63 5.66 2.29
N TYR A 241 4.48 6.93 2.69
CA TYR A 241 4.81 8.10 1.86
C TYR A 241 6.19 8.68 2.17
N ALA A 242 6.90 8.12 3.15
CA ALA A 242 8.22 8.61 3.54
C ALA A 242 9.22 8.41 2.41
N ALA A 243 9.72 9.50 1.84
CA ALA A 243 10.71 9.50 0.78
C ALA A 243 11.69 10.65 0.98
N ASP A 244 12.96 10.30 1.20
CA ASP A 244 14.04 11.25 1.43
C ASP A 244 15.13 11.12 0.37
N SER A 245 15.63 12.26 -0.09
CA SER A 245 16.76 12.41 -1.00
C SER A 245 17.61 13.61 -0.57
N PRO A 246 18.80 13.81 -1.16
CA PRO A 246 19.63 14.98 -0.85
C PRO A 246 18.93 16.32 -1.09
N THR A 247 17.93 16.36 -1.99
CA THR A 247 17.26 17.60 -2.44
C THR A 247 15.77 17.62 -2.17
N ALA A 248 15.19 16.55 -1.62
CA ALA A 248 13.76 16.51 -1.29
C ALA A 248 13.48 15.59 -0.10
N SER A 249 12.44 15.93 0.66
CA SER A 249 11.85 15.08 1.69
C SER A 249 10.34 15.15 1.55
N MET A 250 9.69 13.99 1.59
CA MET A 250 8.24 13.85 1.50
C MET A 250 7.75 12.87 2.55
N THR A 251 6.56 13.14 3.09
CA THR A 251 5.78 12.21 3.91
C THR A 251 4.30 12.54 3.74
N ALA A 252 3.42 11.76 4.34
CA ALA A 252 2.01 12.09 4.38
C ALA A 252 1.44 11.92 5.79
N PHE A 253 0.29 12.54 5.99
CA PHE A 253 -0.43 12.55 7.25
C PHE A 253 -1.89 12.22 6.98
N THR A 254 -2.49 11.39 7.83
CA THR A 254 -3.90 11.01 7.75
C THR A 254 -4.65 11.45 9.00
N ARG A 255 -5.91 11.84 8.80
CA ARG A 255 -6.85 12.14 9.87
C ARG A 255 -8.26 11.96 9.32
N ASP A 256 -9.08 11.16 9.98
CA ASP A 256 -10.42 10.80 9.49
C ASP A 256 -10.36 10.29 8.04
N ARG A 257 -11.06 10.94 7.10
CA ARG A 257 -10.99 10.65 5.66
C ARG A 257 -10.16 11.66 4.88
N ALA A 258 -9.17 12.26 5.53
CA ALA A 258 -8.25 13.21 4.90
C ALA A 258 -6.84 12.64 4.77
N LEU A 259 -6.18 13.01 3.68
CA LEU A 259 -4.78 12.78 3.41
C LEU A 259 -4.11 14.13 3.13
N LEU A 260 -3.02 14.40 3.83
CA LEU A 260 -2.12 15.53 3.61
C LEU A 260 -0.76 15.02 3.18
N VAL A 261 -0.40 15.22 1.91
CA VAL A 261 0.95 14.92 1.42
C VAL A 261 1.80 16.18 1.57
N ALA A 262 2.88 16.08 2.34
CA ALA A 262 3.81 17.18 2.58
C ALA A 262 5.15 16.89 1.91
N MET A 263 5.62 17.84 1.11
CA MET A 263 6.89 17.76 0.39
C MET A 263 7.67 19.06 0.59
N ALA A 264 8.94 18.92 0.97
CA ALA A 264 9.91 19.99 0.90
C ALA A 264 10.98 19.58 -0.11
N SER A 265 11.34 20.48 -1.01
CA SER A 265 12.41 20.24 -1.98
C SER A 265 13.18 21.50 -2.28
N TRP A 266 14.38 21.34 -2.79
CA TRP A 266 15.15 22.44 -3.31
C TRP A 266 15.92 22.03 -4.57
N GLU A 267 16.22 23.01 -5.41
CA GLU A 267 17.09 22.84 -6.56
C GLU A 267 18.18 23.92 -6.59
N PRO A 268 19.36 23.64 -7.15
CA PRO A 268 20.37 24.67 -7.37
C PRO A 268 19.83 25.74 -8.29
N ARG A 269 20.12 27.01 -7.98
CA ARG A 269 19.85 28.11 -8.89
C ARG A 269 20.59 27.87 -10.21
N ALA A 270 19.96 28.24 -11.33
CA ALA A 270 20.48 27.95 -12.69
C ALA A 270 21.84 28.57 -13.01
N ASP A 271 22.29 29.58 -12.25
CA ASP A 271 23.58 30.26 -12.38
C ASP A 271 24.71 29.59 -11.57
N THR A 272 24.47 28.40 -11.01
CA THR A 272 25.45 27.65 -10.22
C THR A 272 26.23 26.67 -11.08
N ASP A 273 27.54 26.61 -10.87
CA ASP A 273 28.45 25.69 -11.56
C ASP A 273 28.50 24.31 -10.89
N CYS A 274 27.34 23.66 -10.74
CA CYS A 274 27.28 22.31 -10.19
C CYS A 274 27.85 21.27 -11.18
N PRO A 275 28.76 20.38 -10.74
CA PRO A 275 29.25 19.30 -11.58
C PRO A 275 28.10 18.35 -11.96
N THR A 276 28.03 17.94 -13.22
CA THR A 276 26.98 17.05 -13.74
C THR A 276 27.30 15.56 -13.56
N ASP A 277 28.56 15.24 -13.26
CA ASP A 277 29.10 13.88 -13.10
C ASP A 277 29.40 13.52 -11.64
N GLN A 278 29.04 14.40 -10.69
CA GLN A 278 29.26 14.20 -9.26
C GLN A 278 27.94 14.37 -8.48
N PRO A 279 27.85 13.81 -7.26
CA PRO A 279 26.68 14.00 -6.40
C PRO A 279 26.43 15.48 -6.08
N ILE A 280 25.16 15.84 -5.85
CA ILE A 280 24.78 17.23 -5.53
C ILE A 280 25.47 17.78 -4.28
N SER A 281 25.85 16.92 -3.33
CA SER A 281 26.62 17.30 -2.14
C SER A 281 28.03 17.80 -2.44
N ALA A 282 28.56 17.54 -3.64
CA ALA A 282 29.84 18.08 -4.11
C ALA A 282 29.69 19.48 -4.72
N CYS A 283 28.46 19.95 -4.96
CA CYS A 283 28.24 21.30 -5.46
C CYS A 283 28.38 22.33 -4.32
N PRO A 284 29.27 23.34 -4.44
CA PRO A 284 29.48 24.35 -3.42
C PRO A 284 28.34 25.39 -3.42
N LEU A 285 27.20 25.02 -2.85
CA LEU A 285 26.01 25.87 -2.79
C LEU A 285 25.92 26.64 -1.48
N THR A 286 25.73 27.95 -1.59
CA THR A 286 25.26 28.78 -0.47
C THR A 286 23.75 28.54 -0.23
N PRO A 287 23.23 28.81 0.98
CA PRO A 287 21.79 28.70 1.25
C PRO A 287 20.93 29.50 0.28
N GLU A 288 21.39 30.69 -0.14
CA GLU A 288 20.68 31.57 -1.08
C GLU A 288 20.60 30.98 -2.50
N GLN A 289 21.52 30.08 -2.86
CA GLN A 289 21.56 29.38 -4.14
C GLN A 289 20.71 28.11 -4.16
N GLN A 290 20.14 27.69 -3.03
CA GLN A 290 19.20 26.57 -2.96
C GLN A 290 17.78 27.14 -3.08
N LEU A 291 17.14 27.00 -4.24
CA LEU A 291 15.77 27.43 -4.46
C LEU A 291 14.81 26.42 -3.82
N PHE A 292 14.23 26.79 -2.68
CA PHE A 292 13.35 25.93 -1.89
C PHE A 292 11.89 26.10 -2.28
N SER A 293 11.16 24.98 -2.23
CA SER A 293 9.72 24.89 -2.31
C SER A 293 9.20 23.98 -1.20
N VAL A 294 8.22 24.45 -0.45
CA VAL A 294 7.49 23.68 0.55
C VAL A 294 6.04 23.62 0.13
N ARG A 295 5.55 22.40 -0.14
CA ARG A 295 4.21 22.14 -0.64
C ARG A 295 3.48 21.16 0.28
N LEU A 296 2.24 21.49 0.62
CA LEU A 296 1.30 20.56 1.23
C LEU A 296 0.06 20.44 0.34
N GLN A 297 -0.34 19.22 0.02
CA GLN A 297 -1.54 18.94 -0.77
C GLN A 297 -2.53 18.17 0.10
N GLY A 298 -3.69 18.79 0.36
CA GLY A 298 -4.75 18.22 1.18
C GLY A 298 -5.93 17.73 0.37
N VAL A 299 -6.29 16.46 0.56
CA VAL A 299 -7.45 15.81 -0.06
C VAL A 299 -8.32 15.11 0.97
N GLN A 300 -9.57 14.86 0.58
CA GLN A 300 -10.55 14.06 1.31
C GLN A 300 -11.31 13.10 0.38
N TYR A 301 -11.94 12.07 0.96
CA TYR A 301 -12.75 11.06 0.27
C TYR A 301 -13.93 10.54 1.11
#